data_AF-A0A9E0XR66-F1
#
_entry.id   AF-A0A9E0XR66-F1
#
_cell.length_a   1.000
_cell.length_b   1.000
_cell.length_c   1.000
_cell.angle_alpha   90.00
_cell.angle_beta   90.00
_cell.angle_gamma   90.00
#
_symmetry.space_group_name_H-M   'P 1'
#
loop_
_entity.id
_entity.type
_entity.pdbx_description
1 polymer ?
#
loop_
_entity_poly.entity_id
_entity_poly.type
_entity_poly.pdbx_seq_one_letter_code
_entity_poly.pdbx_strand_id
1 'polypeptide(L)'
;MQRISIEYRKLSNTHGVSADSIADKRQALKHTEDRLQYLIYDKTLEQLDRSEPDSPVFTDELSGIYLTIRHYEAFAGLRKRAEIQYDRLPEEIKRSQAGKEMYVALHPPAKVRTNDRIADAESVDSDGETHRLSEYSGK
;
A
#
# COMPACT_ATOMS: atom_id res chain seq x y z
N MET A 1 25.80 -41.20 -5.76
CA MET A 1 24.82 -40.11 -5.55
C MET A 1 25.43 -38.83 -4.98
N GLN A 2 26.23 -38.85 -3.89
CA GLN A 2 26.78 -37.62 -3.28
C GLN A 2 27.73 -36.82 -4.20
N ARG A 3 28.61 -37.48 -4.97
CA ARG A 3 29.53 -36.81 -5.91
C ARG A 3 28.80 -36.00 -7.00
N ILE A 4 27.73 -36.56 -7.55
CA ILE A 4 26.90 -35.91 -8.58
C ILE A 4 26.23 -34.65 -8.02
N SER A 5 25.74 -34.70 -6.78
CA SER A 5 25.12 -33.54 -6.13
C SER A 5 26.10 -32.38 -5.86
N ILE A 6 27.38 -32.70 -5.58
CA ILE A 6 28.43 -31.70 -5.35
C ILE A 6 28.84 -31.04 -6.66
N GLU A 7 28.96 -31.80 -7.75
CA GLU A 7 29.27 -31.22 -9.07
C GLU A 7 28.13 -30.37 -9.61
N TYR A 8 26.88 -30.78 -9.43
CA TYR A 8 25.72 -30.00 -9.85
C TYR A 8 25.64 -28.65 -9.11
N ARG A 9 25.88 -28.64 -7.79
CA ARG A 9 25.95 -27.41 -6.99
C ARG A 9 27.12 -26.51 -7.43
N LYS A 10 28.28 -27.08 -7.75
CA LYS A 10 29.41 -26.31 -8.28
C LYS A 10 29.03 -25.64 -9.60
N LEU A 11 28.51 -26.40 -10.56
CA LEU A 11 28.10 -25.89 -11.88
C LEU A 11 27.01 -24.82 -11.79
N SER A 12 25.99 -25.00 -10.93
CA SER A 12 24.93 -24.00 -10.78
C SER A 12 25.46 -22.69 -10.15
N ASN A 13 26.40 -22.78 -9.22
CA ASN A 13 27.08 -21.62 -8.64
C ASN A 13 27.94 -20.90 -9.68
N THR A 14 28.71 -21.62 -10.51
CA THR A 14 29.56 -20.99 -11.54
C THR A 14 28.76 -20.26 -12.63
N HIS A 15 27.52 -20.66 -12.87
CA HIS A 15 26.65 -20.05 -13.90
C HIS A 15 25.61 -19.09 -13.32
N GLY A 16 25.67 -18.82 -12.00
CA GLY A 16 24.73 -17.92 -11.33
C GLY A 16 23.27 -18.39 -11.37
N VAL A 17 23.06 -19.71 -11.45
CA VAL A 17 21.75 -20.40 -11.46
C VAL A 17 21.48 -21.11 -10.12
N SER A 18 22.25 -20.78 -9.09
CA SER A 18 21.92 -21.19 -7.72
C SER A 18 20.60 -20.54 -7.28
N ALA A 19 19.87 -21.19 -6.38
CA ALA A 19 18.62 -20.66 -5.83
C ALA A 19 18.82 -19.27 -5.21
N ASP A 20 19.93 -19.08 -4.49
CA ASP A 20 20.29 -17.80 -3.87
C ASP A 20 20.56 -16.71 -4.91
N SER A 21 21.33 -17.01 -5.96
CA SER A 21 21.60 -16.05 -7.06
C SER A 21 20.33 -15.66 -7.81
N ILE A 22 19.38 -16.59 -7.98
CA ILE A 22 18.07 -16.30 -8.60
C ILE A 22 17.22 -15.43 -7.67
N ALA A 23 17.22 -15.70 -6.35
CA ALA A 23 16.52 -14.90 -5.37
C ALA A 23 17.06 -13.46 -5.32
N ASP A 24 18.38 -13.29 -5.31
CA ASP A 24 19.04 -11.98 -5.33
C ASP A 24 18.67 -11.18 -6.58
N LYS A 25 18.70 -11.82 -7.76
CA LYS A 25 18.31 -11.18 -9.03
C LYS A 25 16.83 -10.78 -9.02
N ARG A 26 15.93 -11.62 -8.49
CA ARG A 26 14.51 -11.29 -8.35
C ARG A 26 14.32 -10.10 -7.41
N GLN A 27 15.05 -10.06 -6.30
CA GLN A 27 15.00 -8.94 -5.37
C GLN A 27 15.50 -7.64 -6.01
N ALA A 28 16.60 -7.69 -6.76
CA ALA A 28 17.13 -6.53 -7.49
C ALA A 28 16.16 -6.02 -8.57
N LEU A 29 15.49 -6.93 -9.30
CA LEU A 29 14.46 -6.58 -10.26
C LEU A 29 13.27 -5.90 -9.60
N LYS A 30 12.76 -6.48 -8.49
CA LYS A 30 11.67 -5.88 -7.72
C LYS A 30 12.03 -4.47 -7.22
N HIS A 31 13.23 -4.28 -6.69
CA HIS A 31 13.69 -2.94 -6.29
C HIS A 31 13.75 -1.95 -7.45
N THR A 32 14.14 -2.42 -8.64
CA THR A 32 14.17 -1.59 -9.85
C THR A 32 12.76 -1.22 -10.29
N GLU A 33 11.82 -2.18 -10.26
CA GLU A 33 10.40 -1.98 -10.54
C GLU A 33 9.78 -0.96 -9.58
N ASP A 34 9.95 -1.16 -8.27
CA ASP A 34 9.47 -0.24 -7.23
C ASP A 34 10.00 1.18 -7.47
N ARG A 35 11.28 1.32 -7.83
CA ARG A 35 11.90 2.62 -8.12
C ARG A 35 11.35 3.28 -9.38
N LEU A 36 11.13 2.52 -10.44
CA LEU A 36 10.52 3.05 -11.67
C LEU A 36 9.08 3.49 -11.41
N GLN A 37 8.30 2.65 -10.72
CA GLN A 37 6.93 2.97 -10.36
C GLN A 37 6.85 4.21 -9.47
N TYR A 38 7.79 4.37 -8.53
CA TYR A 38 7.88 5.56 -7.70
C TYR A 38 8.07 6.81 -8.55
N LEU A 39 9.01 6.78 -9.50
CA LEU A 39 9.27 7.91 -10.40
C LEU A 39 8.09 8.21 -11.33
N ILE A 40 7.39 7.18 -11.80
CA ILE A 40 6.16 7.34 -12.59
C ILE A 40 5.14 8.09 -11.74
N TYR A 41 4.83 7.63 -10.53
CA TYR A 41 3.85 8.29 -9.68
C TYR A 41 4.27 9.70 -9.24
N ASP A 42 5.55 9.92 -8.97
CA ASP A 42 6.08 11.25 -8.68
C ASP A 42 5.85 12.23 -9.84
N LYS A 43 5.99 11.74 -11.09
CA LYS A 43 5.70 12.51 -12.30
C LYS A 43 4.22 12.63 -12.59
N THR A 44 3.41 11.60 -12.37
CA THR A 44 1.95 11.67 -12.47
C THR A 44 1.43 12.74 -11.53
N LEU A 45 1.88 12.79 -10.27
CA LEU A 45 1.50 13.85 -9.33
C LEU A 45 1.88 15.25 -9.82
N GLU A 46 3.06 15.42 -10.46
CA GLU A 46 3.46 16.69 -11.09
C GLU A 46 2.56 17.06 -12.28
N GLN A 47 2.08 16.07 -13.04
CA GLN A 47 1.16 16.32 -14.15
C GLN A 47 -0.23 16.70 -13.64
N LEU A 48 -0.71 16.03 -12.60
CA LEU A 48 -1.98 16.32 -11.96
C LEU A 48 -2.05 17.76 -11.44
N ASP A 49 -0.93 18.35 -10.98
CA ASP A 49 -0.85 19.78 -10.61
C ASP A 49 -1.40 20.73 -11.71
N ARG A 50 -1.31 20.31 -12.97
CA ARG A 50 -1.73 21.10 -14.15
C ARG A 50 -3.05 20.64 -14.76
N SER A 51 -3.68 19.61 -14.19
CA SER A 51 -4.94 19.03 -14.67
C SER A 51 -6.15 19.55 -13.91
N GLU A 52 -7.33 19.45 -14.52
CA GLU A 52 -8.61 19.76 -13.90
C GLU A 52 -8.97 18.67 -12.86
N PRO A 53 -9.22 19.05 -11.59
CA PRO A 53 -9.36 18.10 -10.48
C PRO A 53 -10.71 17.35 -10.46
N ASP A 54 -11.69 17.79 -11.24
CA ASP A 54 -12.99 17.14 -11.42
C ASP A 54 -13.01 16.12 -12.59
N SER A 55 -11.90 16.01 -13.33
CA SER A 55 -11.78 15.03 -14.41
C SER A 55 -11.76 13.59 -13.87
N PRO A 56 -12.44 12.63 -14.52
CA PRO A 56 -12.35 11.22 -14.16
C PRO A 56 -10.91 10.70 -14.18
N VAL A 57 -10.10 11.14 -15.15
CA VAL A 57 -8.69 10.75 -15.26
C VAL A 57 -7.88 11.20 -14.04
N PHE A 58 -8.14 12.41 -13.55
CA PHE A 58 -7.49 12.92 -12.33
C PHE A 58 -7.80 12.03 -11.14
N THR A 59 -9.07 11.68 -10.96
CA THR A 59 -9.53 10.88 -9.83
C THR A 59 -9.00 9.44 -9.91
N ASP A 60 -9.00 8.82 -11.08
CA ASP A 60 -8.54 7.45 -11.29
C ASP A 60 -7.04 7.31 -11.04
N GLU A 61 -6.22 8.20 -11.62
CA GLU A 61 -4.76 8.21 -11.41
C GLU A 61 -4.43 8.40 -9.93
N LEU A 62 -5.10 9.37 -9.30
CA LEU A 62 -4.88 9.68 -7.90
C LEU A 62 -5.28 8.51 -6.99
N SER A 63 -6.38 7.81 -7.31
CA SER A 63 -6.82 6.58 -6.62
C SER A 63 -5.75 5.48 -6.63
N GLY A 64 -5.17 5.20 -7.80
CA GLY A 64 -4.12 4.18 -7.96
C GLY A 64 -2.87 4.49 -7.15
N ILE A 65 -2.49 5.77 -7.09
CA ILE A 65 -1.36 6.25 -6.29
C ILE A 65 -1.62 6.02 -4.80
N TYR A 66 -2.82 6.34 -4.30
CA TYR A 66 -3.15 6.13 -2.88
C TYR A 66 -3.17 4.67 -2.46
N LEU A 67 -3.73 3.78 -3.29
CA LEU A 67 -3.71 2.35 -3.02
C LEU A 67 -2.27 1.85 -2.90
N THR A 68 -1.37 2.34 -3.76
CA THR A 68 0.05 1.99 -3.66
C THR A 68 0.66 2.51 -2.36
N ILE A 69 0.45 3.78 -2.01
CA ILE A 69 0.97 4.39 -0.77
C ILE A 69 0.44 3.67 0.49
N ARG A 70 -0.80 3.18 0.46
CA ARG A 70 -1.43 2.44 1.55
C ARG A 70 -0.73 1.11 1.83
N HIS A 71 -0.38 0.39 0.77
CA HIS A 71 0.07 -1.00 0.88
C HIS A 71 1.60 -1.15 0.86
N TYR A 72 2.33 -0.20 0.29
CA TYR A 72 3.76 -0.32 0.06
C TYR A 72 4.54 0.83 0.70
N GLU A 73 5.32 0.50 1.73
CA GLU A 73 6.13 1.46 2.48
C GLU A 73 7.18 2.18 1.60
N ALA A 74 7.65 1.51 0.54
CA ALA A 74 8.57 2.10 -0.45
C ALA A 74 8.02 3.39 -1.11
N PHE A 75 6.69 3.58 -1.09
CA PHE A 75 6.01 4.73 -1.71
C PHE A 75 5.53 5.76 -0.68
N ALA A 76 5.79 5.56 0.62
CA ALA A 76 5.34 6.46 1.69
C ALA A 76 5.85 7.91 1.50
N GLY A 77 6.98 8.10 0.82
CA GLY A 77 7.53 9.41 0.47
C GLY A 77 6.63 10.28 -0.42
N LEU A 78 5.72 9.68 -1.19
CA LEU A 78 4.80 10.40 -2.08
C LEU A 78 3.56 10.95 -1.35
N ARG A 79 3.31 10.52 -0.11
CA ARG A 79 2.07 10.81 0.64
C ARG A 79 1.73 12.30 0.68
N LYS A 80 2.68 13.17 1.05
CA LYS A 80 2.45 14.62 1.14
C LYS A 80 2.10 15.25 -0.20
N ARG A 81 2.72 14.78 -1.30
CA ARG A 81 2.42 15.29 -2.65
C ARG A 81 1.05 14.84 -3.12
N ALA A 82 0.69 13.60 -2.79
CA ALA A 82 -0.63 13.07 -3.08
C ALA A 82 -1.70 13.84 -2.28
N GLU A 83 -1.49 14.09 -0.99
CA GLU A 83 -2.39 14.90 -0.14
C GLU A 83 -2.73 16.28 -0.74
N ILE A 84 -1.74 16.96 -1.33
CA ILE A 84 -1.98 18.22 -2.07
C ILE A 84 -2.98 18.02 -3.24
N GLN A 85 -2.90 16.89 -3.95
CA GLN A 85 -3.86 16.56 -5.01
C GLN A 85 -5.24 16.19 -4.45
N TYR A 86 -5.29 15.49 -3.30
CA TYR A 86 -6.56 15.19 -2.62
C TYR A 86 -7.32 16.48 -2.29
N ASP A 87 -6.62 17.47 -1.74
CA ASP A 87 -7.24 18.71 -1.30
C ASP A 87 -7.90 19.49 -2.44
N ARG A 88 -7.39 19.32 -3.66
CA ARG A 88 -7.93 19.91 -4.89
C ARG A 88 -9.20 19.22 -5.40
N LEU A 89 -9.50 17.98 -4.96
CA LEU A 89 -10.71 17.28 -5.38
C LEU A 89 -11.97 18.06 -4.99
N PRO A 90 -13.00 18.08 -5.83
CA PRO A 90 -14.33 18.57 -5.47
C PRO A 90 -14.87 17.85 -4.23
N GLU A 91 -15.63 18.57 -3.41
CA GLU A 91 -16.20 18.04 -2.18
C GLU A 91 -17.16 16.87 -2.43
N GLU A 92 -17.84 16.87 -3.58
CA GLU A 92 -18.69 15.77 -4.04
C GLU A 92 -17.89 14.48 -4.21
N ILE A 93 -16.67 14.57 -4.77
CA ILE A 93 -15.77 13.43 -4.94
C ILE A 93 -15.20 12.99 -3.59
N LYS A 94 -14.77 13.93 -2.73
CA LYS A 94 -14.27 13.59 -1.39
C LYS A 94 -15.30 12.86 -0.53
N ARG A 95 -16.58 13.22 -0.65
CA ARG A 95 -17.70 12.58 0.07
C ARG A 95 -18.12 11.22 -0.51
N SER A 96 -17.70 10.89 -1.72
CA SER A 96 -17.91 9.58 -2.32
C SER A 96 -17.19 8.48 -1.52
N GLN A 97 -17.56 7.22 -1.75
CA GLN A 97 -16.87 6.09 -1.13
C GLN A 97 -15.38 6.06 -1.50
N ALA A 98 -15.06 6.28 -2.78
CA ALA A 98 -13.68 6.34 -3.24
C ALA A 98 -12.89 7.47 -2.55
N GLY A 99 -13.47 8.67 -2.45
CA GLY A 99 -12.83 9.80 -1.78
C GLY A 99 -12.54 9.57 -0.29
N LYS A 100 -13.42 8.84 0.41
CA LYS A 100 -13.18 8.43 1.81
C LYS A 100 -12.08 7.38 1.93
N GLU A 101 -12.02 6.44 1.00
CA GLU A 101 -10.95 5.43 0.97
C GLU A 101 -9.58 6.06 0.69
N MET A 102 -9.52 7.04 -0.21
CA MET A 102 -8.31 7.84 -0.46
C MET A 102 -7.85 8.58 0.81
N TYR A 103 -8.79 9.20 1.53
CA TYR A 103 -8.49 9.88 2.79
C TYR A 103 -7.87 8.93 3.82
N VAL A 104 -8.44 7.74 4.01
CA VAL A 104 -7.90 6.74 4.95
C VAL A 104 -6.52 6.24 4.52
N ALA A 105 -6.26 6.12 3.22
CA ALA A 105 -4.95 5.73 2.69
C ALA A 105 -3.87 6.80 2.96
N LEU A 106 -4.24 8.08 2.87
CA LEU A 106 -3.38 9.22 3.18
C LEU A 106 -3.15 9.40 4.68
N HIS A 107 -4.20 9.18 5.47
CA HIS A 107 -4.22 9.37 6.91
C HIS A 107 -4.49 8.03 7.58
N PRO A 108 -3.55 7.06 7.50
CA PRO A 108 -3.78 5.76 8.08
C PRO A 108 -4.04 5.93 9.59
N PRO A 109 -5.12 5.33 10.12
CA PRO A 109 -5.41 5.43 11.54
C PRO A 109 -4.23 4.86 12.34
N ALA A 110 -4.05 5.40 13.55
CA ALA A 110 -3.05 4.88 14.47
C ALA A 110 -3.27 3.37 14.65
N LYS A 111 -2.21 2.57 14.48
CA LYS A 111 -2.28 1.13 14.75
C LYS A 111 -2.54 0.96 16.24
N VAL A 112 -3.71 0.45 16.58
CA VAL A 112 -4.07 0.05 17.95
C VAL A 112 -3.09 -1.03 18.40
N ARG A 113 -2.40 -0.79 19.53
CA ARG A 113 -1.48 -1.75 20.14
C ARG A 113 -2.22 -2.61 21.14
N THR A 114 -1.64 -3.77 21.46
CA THR A 114 -2.09 -4.57 22.60
C THR A 114 -2.06 -3.70 23.85
N ASN A 115 -3.19 -3.63 24.56
CA ASN A 115 -3.46 -2.78 25.74
C ASN A 115 -3.80 -1.30 25.49
N ASP A 116 -3.92 -0.85 24.24
CA ASP A 116 -4.54 0.45 23.98
C ASP A 116 -6.02 0.41 24.42
N ARG A 117 -6.49 1.48 25.06
CA ARG A 117 -7.92 1.62 25.37
C ARG A 117 -8.69 1.70 24.05
N ILE A 118 -9.43 0.63 23.75
CA ILE A 118 -10.37 0.62 22.64
C ILE A 118 -11.50 1.60 22.98
N ALA A 119 -11.82 2.51 22.07
CA ALA A 119 -13.01 3.33 22.21
C ALA A 119 -14.24 2.42 22.24
N ASP A 120 -15.13 2.61 23.23
CA ASP A 120 -16.35 1.82 23.32
C ASP A 120 -17.19 2.09 22.06
N ALA A 121 -17.40 1.05 21.27
CA ALA A 121 -18.14 1.09 20.03
C ALA A 121 -19.17 -0.04 20.01
N GLU A 122 -20.15 0.06 19.13
CA GLU A 122 -21.18 -0.96 18.96
C GLU A 122 -20.79 -1.89 17.80
N SER A 123 -20.91 -3.19 18.01
CA SER A 123 -20.74 -4.24 17.00
C SER A 123 -21.99 -5.08 16.93
N VAL A 124 -22.42 -5.44 15.73
CA VAL A 124 -23.55 -6.35 15.52
C VAL A 124 -23.03 -7.76 15.33
N ASP A 125 -23.58 -8.71 16.07
CA ASP A 125 -23.22 -10.12 15.96
C ASP A 125 -23.88 -10.82 14.76
N SER A 126 -23.68 -12.13 14.64
CA SER A 126 -24.24 -12.92 13.53
C SER A 126 -25.75 -13.12 13.64
N ASP A 127 -26.32 -12.94 14.83
CA ASP A 127 -27.76 -13.07 15.11
C ASP A 127 -28.49 -11.73 15.00
N GLY A 128 -27.75 -10.63 14.80
CA GLY A 128 -28.27 -9.27 14.64
C GLY A 128 -28.32 -8.46 15.94
N GLU A 129 -27.80 -8.99 17.04
CA GLU A 129 -27.76 -8.33 18.33
C GLU A 129 -26.62 -7.32 18.39
N THR A 130 -26.90 -6.15 18.97
CA THR A 130 -25.91 -5.08 19.11
C THR A 130 -25.21 -5.19 20.45
N HIS A 131 -23.90 -5.39 20.41
CA HIS A 131 -23.04 -5.48 21.59
C HIS A 131 -22.09 -4.29 21.67
N ARG A 132 -21.81 -3.82 22.88
CA ARG A 132 -20.73 -2.85 23.08
C ARG A 132 -19.39 -3.56 23.21
N LEU A 133 -18.36 -3.02 22.58
CA LEU A 133 -16.99 -3.56 22.66
C LEU A 133 -16.48 -3.64 24.11
N SER A 134 -16.94 -2.76 25.00
CA SER A 134 -16.66 -2.84 26.44
C SER A 134 -17.13 -4.14 27.10
N GLU A 135 -18.15 -4.82 26.59
CA GLU A 135 -18.66 -6.11 27.11
C GLU A 135 -17.67 -7.26 26.95
N TYR A 136 -16.65 -7.07 26.10
CA TYR A 136 -15.60 -8.04 25.81
C TYR A 136 -14.24 -7.63 26.39
N SER A 137 -14.15 -6.49 27.08
CA SER A 137 -12.89 -6.05 27.68
C SER A 137 -12.51 -6.93 28.88
N GLY A 138 -11.36 -7.61 28.79
CA GLY A 138 -10.79 -8.42 29.89
C GLY A 138 -11.27 -9.88 29.96
N LYS A 139 -11.90 -10.40 28.90
CA LYS A 139 -12.22 -11.83 28.73
C LYS A 139 -11.17 -12.56 27.90
#